data_AF-A0ABD2VA48-F1
#
_entry.id   AF-A0ABD2VA48-F1
#
_cell.length_a   1.000
_cell.length_b   1.000
_cell.length_c   1.000
_cell.angle_alpha   90.00
_cell.angle_beta   90.00
_cell.angle_gamma   90.00
#
_symmetry.space_group_name_H-M   'P 1'
#
loop_
_entity.id
_entity.type
_entity.pdbx_description
1 polymer ?
#
loop_
_entity_poly.entity_id
_entity_poly.type
_entity_poly.pdbx_seq_one_letter_code
_entity_poly.pdbx_strand_id
1 'polypeptide(L)'
;HISSIFSHLPRSTFFWLLFLFTSFFNLKKMDKTCNSQDVEVRKGPWTMEEDLILINYIANHGEGVWNSLAKSAGLKRTGKSCRLRWLNYLRPDVRRGNITPEEQLLIMELHAKWGNKKTEKKGQW
;
A
#
# COMPACT_ATOMS: atom_id res chain seq x y z
N HIS A 1 26.24 -6.82 1.86
CA HIS A 1 25.80 -5.42 1.65
C HIS A 1 24.86 -5.41 0.44
N ILE A 2 23.55 -5.20 0.65
CA ILE A 2 22.48 -5.42 -0.36
C ILE A 2 22.61 -4.49 -1.59
N SER A 3 23.44 -3.45 -1.52
CA SER A 3 23.69 -2.48 -2.60
C SER A 3 24.39 -3.05 -3.84
N SER A 4 24.98 -4.24 -3.79
CA SER A 4 25.71 -4.82 -4.94
C SER A 4 24.86 -5.69 -5.86
N ILE A 5 23.62 -6.03 -5.47
CA ILE A 5 22.78 -6.97 -6.23
C ILE A 5 21.90 -6.24 -7.27
N PHE A 6 21.72 -4.92 -7.15
CA PHE A 6 20.74 -4.16 -7.94
C PHE A 6 21.35 -3.20 -8.98
N SER A 7 22.67 -3.17 -9.15
CA SER A 7 23.36 -2.27 -10.09
C SER A 7 23.16 -2.61 -11.57
N HIS A 8 22.64 -3.80 -11.89
CA HIS A 8 22.42 -4.27 -13.26
C HIS A 8 20.94 -4.25 -13.70
N LEU A 9 20.04 -3.76 -12.85
CA LEU A 9 18.62 -3.69 -13.17
C LEU A 9 18.28 -2.33 -13.82
N PRO A 10 17.48 -2.32 -14.91
CA PRO A 10 17.10 -1.08 -15.58
C PRO A 10 16.45 -0.09 -14.60
N ARG A 11 16.67 1.22 -14.74
CA ARG A 11 16.19 2.24 -13.78
C ARG A 11 14.68 2.12 -13.50
N SER A 12 13.88 1.63 -14.45
CA SER A 12 12.45 1.34 -14.28
C SER A 12 12.16 0.24 -13.25
N THR A 13 12.97 -0.82 -13.17
CA THR A 13 12.83 -1.87 -12.14
C THR A 13 13.40 -1.43 -10.80
N PHE A 14 14.39 -0.52 -10.78
CA PHE A 14 14.82 0.14 -9.54
C PHE A 14 13.71 1.04 -8.96
N PHE A 15 12.94 1.76 -9.79
CA PHE A 15 11.79 2.54 -9.33
C PHE A 15 10.57 1.68 -8.96
N TRP A 16 10.37 0.53 -9.61
CA TRP A 16 9.33 -0.44 -9.21
C TRP A 16 9.68 -1.14 -7.90
N LEU A 17 10.94 -1.54 -7.73
CA LEU A 17 11.44 -2.05 -6.46
C LEU A 17 11.46 -0.96 -5.40
N LEU A 18 11.79 0.30 -5.72
CA LEU A 18 11.64 1.43 -4.81
C LEU A 18 10.17 1.78 -4.57
N PHE A 19 9.22 1.50 -5.47
CA PHE A 19 7.79 1.66 -5.24
C PHE A 19 7.26 0.54 -4.33
N LEU A 20 7.76 -0.68 -4.48
CA LEU A 20 7.54 -1.77 -3.52
C LEU A 20 8.26 -1.50 -2.20
N PHE A 21 9.47 -0.92 -2.22
CA PHE A 21 10.25 -0.58 -1.04
C PHE A 21 9.70 0.67 -0.34
N THR A 22 9.13 1.62 -1.08
CA THR A 22 8.40 2.77 -0.55
C THR A 22 6.96 2.43 -0.27
N SER A 23 6.36 1.37 -0.79
CA SER A 23 5.10 0.81 -0.25
C SER A 23 5.40 0.09 1.07
N PHE A 24 6.56 -0.56 1.17
CA PHE A 24 7.11 -1.15 2.38
C PHE A 24 7.59 -0.08 3.40
N PHE A 25 8.13 1.07 2.96
CA PHE A 25 8.59 2.19 3.80
C PHE A 25 7.52 3.27 4.06
N ASN A 26 6.56 3.51 3.17
CA ASN A 26 5.39 4.38 3.43
C ASN A 26 4.46 3.74 4.45
N LEU A 27 4.64 2.45 4.78
CA LEU A 27 4.03 1.88 5.96
C LEU A 27 4.54 2.54 7.26
N LYS A 28 5.73 3.17 7.25
CA LYS A 28 6.37 3.74 8.45
C LYS A 28 6.21 5.25 8.70
N LYS A 29 5.34 5.98 8.00
CA LYS A 29 5.03 7.37 8.38
C LYS A 29 3.53 7.68 8.41
N MET A 30 3.07 7.94 9.64
CA MET A 30 1.83 8.62 10.12
C MET A 30 0.49 7.97 9.70
N ASP A 31 -0.49 7.76 10.58
CA ASP A 31 -0.95 8.60 11.69
C ASP A 31 -0.77 8.03 13.11
N LYS A 32 -0.31 8.89 14.02
CA LYS A 32 -0.62 8.77 15.46
C LYS A 32 -1.91 9.55 15.71
N THR A 33 -2.99 8.84 15.99
CA THR A 33 -4.13 9.39 16.75
C THR A 33 -4.51 8.37 17.81
N CYS A 34 -4.37 8.76 19.06
CA CYS A 34 -4.65 7.98 20.25
C CYS A 34 -6.16 7.90 20.52
N ASN A 35 -6.67 6.70 20.82
CA ASN A 35 -7.42 6.45 22.05
C ASN A 35 -7.66 4.95 22.28
N SER A 36 -7.02 4.45 23.33
CA SER A 36 -7.58 3.66 24.45
C SER A 36 -8.32 2.37 24.12
N GLN A 37 -7.54 1.33 23.87
CA GLN A 37 -7.64 -0.03 24.40
C GLN A 37 -6.48 -0.77 23.71
N ASP A 38 -5.43 -1.10 24.46
CA ASP A 38 -4.24 -1.78 23.95
C ASP A 38 -4.58 -3.25 23.67
N VAL A 39 -5.48 -3.47 22.72
CA VAL A 39 -5.63 -4.76 22.07
C VAL A 39 -4.41 -4.85 21.17
N GLU A 40 -3.44 -5.64 21.60
CA GLU A 40 -2.18 -5.86 20.91
C GLU A 40 -2.42 -6.04 19.40
N VAL A 41 -1.99 -5.04 18.62
CA VAL A 41 -2.17 -5.06 17.16
C VAL A 41 -1.32 -6.21 16.62
N ARG A 42 -1.98 -7.16 15.94
CA ARG A 42 -1.31 -8.32 15.35
C ARG A 42 -0.37 -7.85 14.25
N LYS A 43 0.90 -8.19 14.41
CA LYS A 43 1.94 -8.02 13.37
C LYS A 43 2.05 -9.31 12.57
N GLY A 44 2.30 -9.19 11.27
CA GLY A 44 2.53 -10.34 10.38
C GLY A 44 1.60 -10.40 9.16
N PRO A 45 1.71 -11.48 8.37
CA PRO A 45 0.92 -11.67 7.15
C PRO A 45 -0.57 -11.73 7.48
N TRP A 46 -1.40 -11.29 6.54
CA TRP A 46 -2.85 -11.44 6.63
C TRP A 46 -3.23 -12.90 6.49
N THR A 47 -4.08 -13.39 7.38
CA THR A 47 -4.66 -14.73 7.28
C THR A 47 -5.94 -14.70 6.45
N MET A 48 -6.37 -15.86 5.97
CA MET A 48 -7.59 -15.96 5.18
C MET A 48 -8.83 -15.56 6.00
N GLU A 49 -8.84 -15.85 7.30
CA GLU A 49 -9.92 -15.49 8.21
C GLU A 49 -10.02 -13.97 8.35
N GLU A 50 -8.90 -13.27 8.50
CA GLU A 50 -8.86 -11.81 8.54
C GLU A 50 -9.35 -11.20 7.21
N ASP A 51 -8.94 -11.78 6.08
CA ASP A 51 -9.40 -11.34 4.76
C ASP A 51 -10.93 -11.51 4.61
N LEU A 52 -11.48 -12.65 5.05
CA LEU A 52 -12.92 -12.91 5.00
C LEU A 52 -13.71 -11.93 5.89
N ILE A 53 -13.21 -11.63 7.09
CA ILE A 53 -13.82 -10.63 7.98
C ILE A 53 -13.83 -9.27 7.30
N LEU A 54 -12.72 -8.86 6.69
CA LEU A 54 -12.60 -7.58 6.01
C LEU A 54 -13.54 -7.48 4.80
N ILE A 55 -13.58 -8.52 3.96
CA ILE A 55 -14.47 -8.60 2.79
C ILE A 55 -15.92 -8.53 3.23
N ASN A 56 -16.33 -9.36 4.19
CA ASN A 56 -17.72 -9.41 4.63
C ASN A 56 -18.16 -8.09 5.28
N TYR A 57 -17.29 -7.48 6.08
CA TYR A 57 -17.62 -6.18 6.68
C TYR A 57 -17.87 -5.12 5.60
N ILE A 58 -16.98 -5.02 4.60
CA ILE A 58 -17.09 -4.04 3.51
C ILE A 58 -18.30 -4.34 2.63
N ALA A 59 -18.60 -5.60 2.35
CA ALA A 59 -19.78 -5.98 1.57
C ALA A 59 -21.09 -5.49 2.22
N ASN A 60 -21.15 -5.51 3.56
CA ASN A 60 -22.35 -5.11 4.31
C ASN A 60 -22.42 -3.60 4.63
N HIS A 61 -21.28 -2.91 4.79
CA HIS A 61 -21.23 -1.53 5.30
C HIS A 61 -20.51 -0.53 4.36
N GLY A 62 -19.87 -1.01 3.30
CA GLY A 62 -18.97 -0.22 2.46
C GLY A 62 -17.59 0.02 3.07
N GLU A 63 -16.71 0.70 2.31
CA GLU A 63 -15.30 0.93 2.70
C GLU A 63 -15.16 1.93 3.86
N GLY A 64 -16.03 2.94 3.94
CA GLY A 64 -16.14 3.89 5.07
C GLY A 64 -14.82 4.48 5.58
N VAL A 65 -14.77 4.77 6.89
CA VAL A 65 -13.55 5.22 7.57
C VAL A 65 -12.77 4.03 8.11
N TRP A 66 -11.60 3.76 7.53
CA TRP A 66 -10.80 2.56 7.81
C TRP A 66 -10.44 2.32 9.29
N ASN A 67 -10.20 3.38 10.07
CA ASN A 67 -9.91 3.23 11.50
C ASN A 67 -11.13 2.77 12.30
N SER A 68 -12.33 3.26 11.95
CA SER A 68 -13.58 2.80 12.53
C SER A 68 -13.86 1.37 12.07
N LEU A 69 -13.71 1.12 10.77
CA LEU A 69 -13.91 -0.18 10.16
C LEU A 69 -13.13 -1.28 10.85
N ALA A 70 -11.82 -1.08 11.09
CA ALA A 70 -10.98 -2.09 11.72
C ALA A 70 -11.50 -2.48 13.11
N LYS A 71 -11.94 -1.49 13.90
CA LYS A 71 -12.52 -1.71 15.24
C LYS A 71 -13.88 -2.39 15.15
N SER A 72 -14.77 -1.89 14.30
CA SER A 72 -16.14 -2.40 14.12
C SER A 72 -16.16 -3.83 13.53
N ALA A 73 -15.20 -4.17 12.69
CA ALA A 73 -15.03 -5.52 12.14
C ALA A 73 -14.39 -6.50 13.15
N GLY A 74 -13.94 -6.03 14.31
CA GLY A 74 -13.22 -6.86 15.30
C GLY A 74 -11.82 -7.29 14.87
N LEU A 75 -11.23 -6.60 13.88
CA LEU A 75 -9.89 -6.91 13.40
C LEU A 75 -8.83 -6.36 14.34
N LYS A 76 -7.86 -7.19 14.72
CA LYS A 76 -6.67 -6.76 15.47
C LYS A 76 -5.62 -6.11 14.55
N ARG A 77 -6.07 -5.27 13.61
CA ARG A 77 -5.27 -4.60 12.57
C ARG A 77 -5.51 -3.09 12.62
N THR A 78 -4.55 -2.31 12.12
CA THR A 78 -4.77 -0.87 11.96
C THR A 78 -5.66 -0.58 10.75
N GLY A 79 -6.37 0.54 10.75
CA GLY A 79 -7.17 0.97 9.60
C GLY A 79 -6.32 1.13 8.34
N LYS A 80 -5.11 1.68 8.47
CA LYS A 80 -4.13 1.74 7.36
C LYS A 80 -3.82 0.36 6.78
N SER A 81 -3.64 -0.66 7.63
CA SER A 81 -3.40 -2.03 7.16
C SER A 81 -4.61 -2.60 6.43
N CYS A 82 -5.82 -2.38 6.96
CA CYS A 82 -7.06 -2.83 6.32
C CYS A 82 -7.25 -2.18 4.94
N ARG A 83 -7.04 -0.85 4.84
CA ARG A 83 -7.10 -0.12 3.57
C ARG A 83 -6.14 -0.69 2.54
N LEU A 84 -4.87 -0.86 2.94
CA LEU A 84 -3.83 -1.34 2.04
C LEU A 84 -4.11 -2.78 1.60
N ARG A 85 -4.65 -3.63 2.49
CA ARG A 85 -5.02 -4.99 2.16
C ARG A 85 -6.16 -5.03 1.15
N TRP A 86 -7.20 -4.24 1.38
CA TRP A 86 -8.36 -4.15 0.49
C TRP A 86 -7.95 -3.70 -0.91
N LEU A 87 -7.34 -2.51 -1.01
CA LEU A 87 -7.06 -1.85 -2.29
C LEU A 87 -6.04 -2.60 -3.16
N ASN A 88 -5.15 -3.40 -2.56
CA ASN A 88 -4.12 -4.12 -3.33
C ASN A 88 -4.44 -5.59 -3.59
N TYR A 89 -5.28 -6.22 -2.75
CA TYR A 89 -5.42 -7.68 -2.78
C TYR A 89 -6.85 -8.21 -2.74
N LEU A 90 -7.81 -7.51 -2.13
CA LEU A 90 -9.14 -8.08 -1.91
C LEU A 90 -10.22 -7.44 -2.77
N ARG A 91 -10.05 -6.18 -3.18
CA ARG A 91 -11.05 -5.47 -3.96
C ARG A 91 -11.25 -6.16 -5.34
N PRO A 92 -12.50 -6.42 -5.77
CA PRO A 92 -12.77 -7.20 -6.98
C PRO A 92 -12.24 -6.58 -8.28
N ASP A 93 -12.10 -5.25 -8.32
CA ASP A 93 -11.64 -4.50 -9.49
C ASP A 93 -10.11 -4.48 -9.65
N VAL A 94 -9.37 -5.07 -8.70
CA VAL A 94 -7.92 -5.13 -8.76
C VAL A 94 -7.48 -6.19 -9.78
N ARG A 95 -6.98 -5.73 -10.93
CA ARG A 95 -6.36 -6.59 -11.94
C ARG A 95 -5.06 -7.20 -11.42
N ARG A 96 -4.97 -8.52 -11.48
CA ARG A 96 -3.81 -9.32 -11.08
C ARG A 96 -3.26 -9.98 -12.34
N GLY A 97 -2.25 -9.37 -12.93
CA GLY A 97 -1.67 -9.87 -14.18
C GLY A 97 -0.52 -9.00 -14.67
N ASN A 98 0.13 -9.46 -15.73
CA ASN A 98 1.21 -8.72 -16.37
C ASN A 98 0.65 -7.45 -17.02
N ILE A 99 1.38 -6.36 -16.87
CA ILE A 99 1.13 -5.11 -17.59
C ILE A 99 1.29 -5.40 -19.08
N THR A 100 0.29 -5.04 -19.89
CA THR A 100 0.39 -5.25 -21.35
C THR A 100 1.37 -4.26 -21.98
N PRO A 101 1.95 -4.54 -23.16
CA PRO A 101 2.84 -3.60 -23.85
C PRO A 101 2.18 -2.22 -24.07
N GLU A 102 0.88 -2.18 -24.33
CA GLU A 102 0.10 -0.96 -24.53
C GLU A 102 -0.03 -0.17 -23.22
N GLU A 103 -0.33 -0.86 -22.12
CA GLU A 103 -0.36 -0.26 -20.78
C GLU A 103 1.02 0.30 -20.40
N GLN A 104 2.10 -0.40 -20.76
CA GLN A 104 3.47 0.06 -20.53
C GLN A 104 3.78 1.35 -21.32
N LEU A 105 3.38 1.42 -22.58
CA LEU A 105 3.54 2.63 -23.40
C LEU A 105 2.74 3.79 -22.83
N LEU A 106 1.49 3.56 -22.41
CA LEU A 106 0.66 4.56 -21.79
C LEU A 106 1.29 5.07 -20.48
N ILE A 107 1.79 4.18 -19.62
CA ILE A 107 2.50 4.56 -18.39
C ILE A 107 3.70 5.46 -18.73
N MET A 108 4.48 5.10 -19.75
CA MET A 108 5.64 5.90 -20.18
C MET A 108 5.23 7.29 -20.68
N GLU A 109 4.18 7.38 -21.50
CA GLU A 109 3.67 8.65 -22.03
C GLU A 109 3.16 9.54 -20.89
N LEU A 110 2.35 8.99 -19.99
CA LEU A 110 1.80 9.73 -18.84
C LEU A 110 2.92 10.19 -17.91
N HIS A 111 3.94 9.36 -17.68
CA HIS A 111 5.11 9.73 -16.88
C HIS A 111 5.96 10.81 -17.56
N ALA A 112 6.10 10.80 -18.89
CA ALA A 112 6.78 11.87 -19.60
C ALA A 112 6.00 13.20 -19.51
N LYS A 113 4.67 13.12 -19.58
CA LYS A 113 3.77 14.29 -19.57
C LYS A 113 3.59 14.92 -18.19
N TRP A 114 3.52 14.10 -17.15
CA TRP A 114 3.19 14.53 -15.78
C TRP A 114 4.18 14.04 -14.72
N GLY A 115 5.37 13.61 -15.15
CA GLY A 115 6.42 13.07 -14.29
C GLY A 115 6.64 13.90 -13.03
N ASN A 116 6.78 13.20 -11.91
CA ASN A 116 6.76 13.77 -10.57
C ASN A 116 7.72 14.96 -10.42
N LYS A 117 7.18 16.18 -10.28
CA LYS A 117 7.87 17.30 -9.66
C LYS A 117 8.11 16.93 -8.20
N LYS A 118 9.22 16.25 -7.91
CA LYS A 118 9.67 16.00 -6.54
C LYS A 118 9.82 17.37 -5.88
N THR A 119 9.12 17.59 -4.77
CA THR A 119 9.43 18.70 -3.87
C THR A 119 10.87 18.50 -3.40
N GLU A 120 11.79 19.16 -4.09
CA GLU A 120 13.17 19.33 -3.67
C GLU A 120 13.13 20.14 -2.37
N LYS A 121 13.02 19.46 -1.22
CA LYS A 121 13.45 20.09 0.03
C LYS A 121 14.96 20.22 -0.07
N LYS A 122 15.42 21.32 -0.66
CA LYS A 122 16.80 21.77 -0.54
C LYS A 122 17.07 21.88 0.95
N GLY A 123 18.01 21.07 1.42
CA GLY A 123 18.61 21.26 2.73
C GLY A 123 19.16 22.67 2.77
N GLN A 124 18.64 23.47 3.69
CA GLN A 124 19.20 24.75 4.05
C GLN A 124 19.83 24.52 5.44
N TRP A 125 21.17 24.40 5.39
CA TRP A 125 22.19 24.48 6.44
C TRP A 125 21.83 24.04 7.86
#